data_AF-A0A839SMT4-F1
#
_entry.id   AF-A0A839SMT4-F1
#
_cell.length_a   1.000
_cell.length_b   1.000
_cell.length_c   1.000
_cell.angle_alpha   90.00
_cell.angle_beta   90.00
_cell.angle_gamma   90.00
#
_symmetry.space_group_name_H-M   'P 1'
#
loop_
_entity.id
_entity.type
_entity.pdbx_description
1 polymer ?
#
loop_
_entity_poly.entity_id
_entity_poly.type
_entity_poly.pdbx_seq_one_letter_code
_entity_poly.pdbx_strand_id
1 'polypeptide(L)'
;MNQLIFNNCFSYDNILYIGDDAGACLKIIEKFTGRILQIEENYSWLINNTTETRAINHWLQCQIQYHFEGGVVVFRFKNEEVLPAILRNECISACKSLVFEQFIFAS
;
A
#
# COMPACT_ATOMS: atom_id res chain seq x y z
N MET A 1 -27.44 2.40 9.19
CA MET A 1 -26.79 2.15 7.90
C MET A 1 -27.11 3.32 6.99
N ASN A 2 -26.22 4.29 6.85
CA ASN A 2 -26.41 5.38 5.91
C ASN A 2 -25.10 5.59 5.14
N GLN A 3 -25.18 5.22 3.86
CA GLN A 3 -24.46 5.74 2.70
C GLN A 3 -23.16 6.49 3.03
N LEU A 4 -22.04 5.76 2.94
CA LEU A 4 -20.74 6.37 2.64
C LEU A 4 -20.85 7.00 1.26
N ILE A 5 -20.93 8.33 1.25
CA ILE A 5 -20.89 9.17 0.08
C ILE A 5 -19.54 8.93 -0.61
N PHE A 6 -19.53 8.07 -1.62
CA PHE A 6 -18.44 7.95 -2.60
C PHE A 6 -18.44 9.20 -3.48
N ASN A 7 -18.04 10.35 -2.91
CA ASN A 7 -17.82 11.57 -3.69
C ASN A 7 -16.38 11.58 -4.21
N ASN A 8 -16.27 11.40 -5.53
CA ASN A 8 -15.30 12.03 -6.43
C ASN A 8 -13.98 12.53 -5.81
N CYS A 9 -12.97 11.67 -5.78
CA CYS A 9 -11.59 12.01 -6.14
C CYS A 9 -10.72 10.76 -5.97
N PHE A 10 -9.70 10.61 -6.82
CA PHE A 10 -8.64 9.59 -6.80
C PHE A 10 -8.92 8.30 -7.59
N SER A 11 -8.33 8.21 -8.79
CA SER A 11 -8.17 6.99 -9.57
C SER A 11 -7.12 6.08 -8.92
N TYR A 12 -7.59 5.12 -8.13
CA TYR A 12 -6.78 4.06 -7.57
C TYR A 12 -6.98 2.78 -8.41
N ASP A 13 -5.96 2.35 -9.17
CA ASP A 13 -6.15 1.29 -10.19
C ASP A 13 -5.95 -0.15 -9.66
N ASN A 14 -5.44 -0.33 -8.44
CA ASN A 14 -5.09 -1.66 -7.91
C ASN A 14 -5.66 -1.85 -6.50
N ILE A 15 -6.37 -2.96 -6.30
CA ILE A 15 -6.96 -3.42 -5.04
C ILE A 15 -6.38 -4.80 -4.72
N LEU A 16 -5.83 -4.99 -3.52
CA LEU A 16 -5.40 -6.32 -3.03
C LEU A 16 -5.95 -6.60 -1.63
N TYR A 17 -6.45 -7.82 -1.45
CA TYR A 17 -7.21 -8.32 -0.30
C TYR A 17 -6.34 -9.12 0.66
N ILE A 18 -6.23 -8.74 1.94
CA ILE A 18 -5.47 -9.48 2.96
C ILE A 18 -6.17 -9.46 4.35
N GLY A 19 -6.47 -10.63 4.94
CA GLY A 19 -7.00 -10.79 6.31
C GLY A 19 -8.50 -11.10 6.44
N ASP A 20 -8.89 -11.68 7.58
CA ASP A 20 -10.24 -12.15 7.94
C ASP A 20 -10.74 -11.60 9.30
N ASP A 21 -9.84 -11.07 10.16
CA ASP A 21 -10.18 -10.31 11.37
C ASP A 21 -9.32 -9.04 11.55
N ALA A 22 -9.78 -8.11 12.40
CA ALA A 22 -9.13 -6.81 12.61
C ALA A 22 -7.69 -6.90 13.12
N GLY A 23 -7.36 -7.88 13.95
CA GLY A 23 -6.01 -8.09 14.49
C GLY A 23 -5.05 -8.65 13.44
N ALA A 24 -5.52 -9.60 12.62
CA ALA A 24 -4.77 -10.09 11.47
C ALA A 24 -4.49 -8.96 10.47
N CYS A 25 -5.50 -8.14 10.19
CA CYS A 25 -5.42 -6.96 9.33
C CYS A 25 -4.37 -5.93 9.81
N LEU A 26 -4.33 -5.61 11.10
CA LEU A 26 -3.31 -4.70 11.65
C LEU A 26 -1.89 -5.24 11.45
N LYS A 27 -1.66 -6.54 11.71
CA LYS A 27 -0.35 -7.18 11.49
C LYS A 27 0.09 -7.13 10.02
N ILE A 28 -0.85 -7.28 9.09
CA ILE A 28 -0.56 -7.13 7.65
C ILE A 28 -0.13 -5.70 7.35
N ILE A 29 -0.86 -4.71 7.85
CA ILE A 29 -0.53 -3.28 7.65
C ILE A 29 0.86 -2.98 8.18
N GLU A 30 1.21 -3.47 9.38
CA GLU A 30 2.54 -3.32 9.96
C GLU A 30 3.63 -3.96 9.09
N LYS A 31 3.44 -5.22 8.67
CA LYS A 31 4.37 -5.91 7.77
C LYS A 31 4.54 -5.18 6.44
N PHE A 32 3.43 -4.71 5.87
CA PHE A 32 3.47 -3.99 4.60
C PHE A 32 4.16 -2.63 4.74
N THR A 33 3.92 -1.92 5.84
CA THR A 33 4.62 -0.69 6.19
C THR A 33 6.13 -0.93 6.23
N GLY A 34 6.59 -2.01 6.88
CA GLY A 34 8.00 -2.39 6.89
C GLY A 34 8.59 -2.62 5.50
N ARG A 35 7.83 -3.24 4.59
CA ARG A 35 8.27 -3.45 3.19
C ARG A 35 8.31 -2.15 2.39
N ILE A 36 7.35 -1.26 2.60
CA ILE A 36 7.35 0.06 1.98
C ILE A 36 8.62 0.82 2.37
N LEU A 37 9.01 0.80 3.64
CA LEU A 37 10.25 1.43 4.11
C LEU A 37 11.48 0.89 3.39
N GLN A 38 11.58 -0.42 3.24
CA GLN A 38 12.68 -1.05 2.50
C GLN A 38 12.70 -0.65 1.02
N ILE A 39 11.54 -0.58 0.38
CA ILE A 39 11.41 -0.10 -0.99
C ILE A 39 11.86 1.37 -1.08
N GLU A 40 11.44 2.22 -0.14
CA GLU A 40 11.87 3.62 -0.08
C GLU A 40 13.39 3.76 0.04
N GLU A 41 14.01 2.96 0.89
CA GLU A 41 15.46 2.96 1.07
C GLU A 41 16.18 2.51 -0.22
N ASN A 42 15.75 1.39 -0.81
CA ASN A 42 16.32 0.81 -2.04
C ASN A 42 16.20 1.75 -3.25
N TYR A 43 15.10 2.50 -3.32
CA TYR A 43 14.80 3.42 -4.43
C TYR A 43 14.90 4.88 -4.01
N SER A 44 15.61 5.18 -2.91
CA SER A 44 15.78 6.53 -2.38
C SER A 44 16.34 7.51 -3.42
N TRP A 45 17.26 7.04 -4.27
CA TRP A 45 17.82 7.80 -5.38
C TRP A 45 16.76 8.22 -6.42
N LEU A 46 15.76 7.37 -6.67
CA LEU A 46 14.68 7.65 -7.61
C LEU A 46 13.70 8.65 -6.98
N ILE A 47 13.32 8.40 -5.72
CA ILE A 47 12.39 9.23 -4.96
C ILE A 47 12.94 10.66 -4.80
N ASN A 48 14.21 10.79 -4.42
CA ASN A 48 14.89 12.08 -4.24
C ASN A 48 14.99 12.91 -5.53
N ASN A 49 14.94 12.27 -6.71
CA ASN A 49 14.98 12.95 -8.00
C ASN A 49 13.59 13.37 -8.50
N THR A 50 12.54 12.68 -8.07
CA THR A 50 11.16 12.97 -8.47
C THR A 50 10.48 14.07 -7.64
N THR A 51 11.03 14.42 -6.49
CA THR A 51 10.36 15.33 -5.55
C THR A 51 11.27 16.43 -5.05
N GLU A 52 10.82 17.69 -5.13
CA GLU A 52 11.38 18.81 -4.35
C GLU A 52 11.22 18.62 -2.82
N THR A 53 10.50 17.58 -2.40
CA THR A 53 10.20 17.26 -1.01
C THR A 53 11.30 16.40 -0.39
N ARG A 54 12.47 17.01 -0.14
CA ARG A 54 13.52 16.48 0.77
C ARG A 54 13.05 16.30 2.24
N ALA A 55 11.79 16.60 2.55
CA ALA A 55 11.27 16.73 3.91
C ALA A 55 10.20 15.71 4.31
N ILE A 56 9.72 14.86 3.38
CA ILE A 56 8.70 13.86 3.72
C ILE A 56 9.41 12.55 4.10
N ASN A 57 9.61 12.34 5.40
CA ASN A 57 9.85 11.00 5.92
C ASN A 57 8.67 10.13 5.48
N HIS A 58 8.94 9.08 4.71
CA HIS A 58 7.96 8.09 4.23
C HIS A 58 7.04 8.55 3.09
N TRP A 59 7.62 9.17 2.06
CA TRP A 59 6.90 9.64 0.87
C TRP A 59 6.00 8.58 0.20
N LEU A 60 6.48 7.35 0.07
CA LEU A 60 5.79 6.22 -0.56
C LEU A 60 4.57 5.79 0.25
N GLN A 61 4.65 5.85 1.58
CA GLN A 61 3.48 5.61 2.45
C GLN A 61 2.39 6.64 2.17
N CYS A 62 2.73 7.91 1.93
CA CYS A 62 1.75 8.94 1.58
C CYS A 62 1.09 8.74 0.21
N GLN A 63 1.64 7.87 -0.66
CA GLN A 63 1.04 7.53 -1.95
C GLN A 63 0.12 6.30 -1.89
N ILE A 64 -0.01 5.70 -0.71
CA ILE A 64 -0.76 4.47 -0.49
C ILE A 64 -1.89 4.75 0.50
N GLN A 65 -3.12 4.45 0.09
CA GLN A 65 -4.27 4.40 1.00
C GLN A 65 -4.58 2.96 1.38
N TYR A 66 -5.05 2.76 2.60
CA TYR A 66 -5.63 1.48 3.01
C TYR A 66 -6.95 1.67 3.74
N HIS A 67 -7.85 0.70 3.62
CA HIS A 67 -9.09 0.64 4.38
C HIS A 67 -9.50 -0.81 4.62
N PHE A 68 -10.47 -0.99 5.52
CA PHE A 68 -11.01 -2.29 5.88
C PHE A 68 -12.37 -2.48 5.22
N GLU A 69 -12.55 -3.59 4.52
CA GLU A 69 -13.82 -3.95 3.88
C GLU A 69 -14.09 -5.44 4.08
N GLY A 70 -15.20 -5.79 4.72
CA GLY A 70 -15.64 -7.18 4.84
C GLY A 70 -14.69 -8.12 5.60
N GLY A 71 -13.90 -7.59 6.55
CA GLY A 71 -12.89 -8.37 7.28
C GLY A 71 -11.50 -8.33 6.67
N VAL A 72 -11.32 -7.58 5.58
CA VAL A 72 -10.11 -7.59 4.75
C VAL A 72 -9.47 -6.20 4.68
N VAL A 73 -8.13 -6.13 4.64
CA VAL A 73 -7.40 -4.90 4.30
C VAL A 73 -7.30 -4.75 2.78
N VAL A 74 -7.64 -3.56 2.30
CA VAL A 74 -7.52 -3.17 0.90
C VAL A 74 -6.47 -2.07 0.76
N PHE A 75 -5.41 -2.32 0.00
CA PHE A 75 -4.42 -1.32 -0.38
C PHE A 75 -4.74 -0.69 -1.73
N ARG A 76 -4.58 0.64 -1.82
CA ARG A 76 -4.84 1.46 -3.01
C ARG A 76 -3.65 2.37 -3.28
N PHE A 77 -3.18 2.37 -4.53
CA PHE A 77 -1.98 3.11 -4.97
C PHE A 77 -2.36 4.24 -5.91
N LYS A 78 -1.79 5.44 -5.70
CA LYS A 78 -1.97 6.56 -6.64
C LYS A 78 -1.58 6.18 -8.07
N ASN A 79 -2.07 6.97 -9.02
CA ASN A 79 -1.83 6.80 -10.45
C ASN A 79 -0.34 6.97 -10.82
N GLU A 80 0.02 6.53 -12.02
CA GLU A 80 1.42 6.49 -12.50
C GLU A 80 2.06 7.88 -12.62
N GLU A 81 1.26 8.93 -12.75
CA GLU A 81 1.73 10.32 -12.78
C GLU A 81 2.35 10.75 -11.45
N VAL A 82 1.88 10.18 -10.33
CA VAL A 82 2.34 10.53 -8.97
C VAL A 82 3.21 9.42 -8.38
N LEU A 83 2.94 8.16 -8.71
CA LEU A 83 3.70 7.00 -8.27
C LEU A 83 4.32 6.30 -9.47
N PRO A 84 5.63 6.46 -9.72
CA PRO A 84 6.31 5.81 -10.84
C PRO A 84 6.01 4.31 -10.91
N ALA A 85 5.78 3.79 -12.11
CA ALA A 85 5.37 2.40 -12.34
C ALA A 85 6.32 1.37 -11.69
N ILE A 86 7.62 1.66 -11.62
CA ILE A 86 8.62 0.83 -10.95
C ILE A 86 8.28 0.68 -9.46
N LEU A 87 8.08 1.79 -8.75
CA LEU A 87 7.71 1.79 -7.33
C LEU A 87 6.34 1.16 -7.12
N ARG A 88 5.39 1.41 -8.01
CA ARG A 88 4.06 0.80 -7.97
C ARG A 88 4.15 -0.73 -8.06
N ASN A 89 4.96 -1.25 -8.97
CA ASN A 89 5.16 -2.69 -9.17
C ASN A 89 5.84 -3.34 -7.96
N GLU A 90 6.83 -2.67 -7.36
CA GLU A 90 7.48 -3.13 -6.12
C GLU A 90 6.47 -3.23 -4.97
N CYS A 91 5.66 -2.20 -4.78
CA CYS A 91 4.61 -2.22 -3.76
C CYS A 91 3.58 -3.34 -4.01
N ILE A 92 3.15 -3.54 -5.26
CA ILE A 92 2.24 -4.63 -5.63
C ILE A 92 2.88 -6.00 -5.35
N SER A 93 4.15 -6.17 -5.69
CA SER A 93 4.91 -7.40 -5.43
C SER A 93 5.01 -7.68 -3.93
N ALA A 94 5.36 -6.66 -3.14
CA ALA A 94 5.41 -6.73 -1.69
C ALA A 94 4.06 -7.12 -1.08
N CYS A 95 2.95 -6.55 -1.56
CA CYS A 95 1.60 -6.94 -1.15
C CYS A 95 1.30 -8.41 -1.50
N LYS A 96 1.57 -8.85 -2.73
CA LYS A 96 1.31 -10.24 -3.18
C LYS A 96 2.08 -11.26 -2.34
N SER A 97 3.33 -10.96 -2.00
CA SER A 97 4.12 -11.84 -1.14
C SER A 97 3.56 -11.91 0.30
N LEU A 98 2.96 -10.84 0.83
CA LEU A 98 2.28 -10.90 2.13
C LEU A 98 1.03 -11.77 2.10
N VAL A 99 0.24 -11.69 1.01
CA VAL A 99 -0.89 -12.59 0.79
C VAL A 99 -0.41 -14.04 0.78
N PHE A 100 0.65 -14.34 0.03
CA PHE A 100 1.21 -15.68 -0.04
C PHE A 100 1.72 -16.20 1.31
N GLU A 101 2.40 -15.37 2.10
CA GLU A 101 2.80 -15.72 3.46
C GLU A 101 1.60 -16.08 4.33
N GLN A 102 0.51 -15.31 4.26
CA GLN A 102 -0.69 -15.64 5.01
C GLN A 102 -1.26 -17.00 4.63
N PHE A 103 -1.31 -17.32 3.33
CA PHE A 103 -1.78 -18.62 2.89
C PHE A 103 -0.93 -19.78 3.42
N ILE A 104 0.40 -19.61 3.50
CA ILE A 104 1.30 -20.64 4.05
C ILE A 104 1.11 -20.82 5.56
N PHE A 105 0.95 -19.73 6.32
CA PHE A 105 0.85 -19.79 7.77
C PHE A 105 -0.57 -20.09 8.28
N ALA A 106 -1.59 -20.03 7.41
CA ALA A 106 -2.97 -20.39 7.72
C ALA A 106 -3.31 -21.88 7.43
N SER A 107 -2.40 -22.61 6.77
CA SER A 107 -2.49 -24.06 6.49
C SER A 107 -1.69 -24.89 7.48
#